data_AF-A0A229VZS4-F1
#
_entry.id   AF-A0A229VZS4-F1
#
_cell.length_a   1.000
_cell.length_b   1.000
_cell.length_c   1.000
_cell.angle_alpha   90.00
_cell.angle_beta   90.00
_cell.angle_gamma   90.00
#
_symmetry.space_group_name_H-M   'P 1'
#
loop_
_entity.id
_entity.type
_entity.pdbx_description
1 polymer ?
#
loop_
_entity_poly.entity_id
_entity_poly.type
_entity_poly.pdbx_seq_one_letter_code
_entity_poly.pdbx_strand_id
1 'polypeptide(L)'
;MSVIKERIVNGGHGVFTPSYFCVHSTANPGATAANHASLWSRDYPYAVHLVSDWKEALHTVPYNRVCWQVGNGNRMVEGLEICEATNRDDFARGIIIAAAVVRERLNAHGWGMDRLINHDIARSRWGGTDHTDPIPYFTRWGYTWDQFRNLVATGKEPETMTPQDVWNAGIGQEGEYGKNDIEAWKHLSFTHWDTARLFAILGRTDDAGTGDGTNGDIYTRVVNIDKRVREMSATITAQAAAIEALSKAMGADPQDIAKTVQDAVKAKLDALKITVSAEG
;
A
#
# COMPACT_ATOMS: atom_id res chain seq x y z
N MET A 1 14.65 4.55 -35.96
CA MET A 1 13.31 4.78 -36.53
C MET A 1 12.54 5.65 -35.54
N SER A 2 11.71 6.58 -36.02
CA SER A 2 10.89 7.42 -35.15
C SER A 2 9.88 6.58 -34.38
N VAL A 3 9.60 6.95 -33.13
CA VAL A 3 8.50 6.35 -32.34
C VAL A 3 7.14 6.96 -32.72
N ILE A 4 7.16 8.11 -33.40
CA ILE A 4 5.99 8.89 -33.79
C ILE A 4 5.56 8.49 -35.21
N LYS A 5 4.29 8.11 -35.36
CA LYS A 5 3.68 7.83 -36.67
C LYS A 5 2.96 9.08 -37.16
N GLU A 6 3.17 9.44 -38.42
CA GLU A 6 2.47 10.58 -39.01
C GLU A 6 1.00 10.24 -39.28
N ARG A 7 0.09 11.07 -38.76
CA ARG A 7 -1.35 10.98 -39.00
C ARG A 7 -1.98 12.37 -38.83
N ILE A 8 -1.59 13.31 -39.70
CA ILE A 8 -2.13 14.66 -39.69
C ILE A 8 -3.64 14.60 -39.95
N VAL A 9 -4.41 15.06 -38.97
CA VAL A 9 -5.88 15.03 -38.98
C VAL A 9 -6.50 16.40 -38.77
N ASN A 10 -5.71 17.38 -38.31
CA ASN A 10 -6.21 18.72 -38.01
C ASN A 10 -5.17 19.77 -38.39
N GLY A 11 -5.64 20.91 -38.91
CA GLY A 11 -4.78 21.99 -39.40
C GLY A 11 -4.23 22.90 -38.30
N GLY A 12 -4.74 22.85 -37.07
CA GLY A 12 -4.39 23.80 -36.02
C GLY A 12 -4.64 25.27 -36.40
N HIS A 13 -4.05 26.19 -35.64
CA HIS A 13 -4.37 27.61 -35.66
C HIS A 13 -3.15 28.47 -36.05
N GLY A 14 -3.19 29.20 -37.16
CA GLY A 14 -2.10 30.11 -37.56
C GLY A 14 -0.70 29.46 -37.63
N VAL A 15 0.34 30.26 -37.78
CA VAL A 15 1.73 29.79 -37.79
C VAL A 15 2.46 30.26 -36.53
N PHE A 16 3.34 29.42 -35.99
CA PHE A 16 4.19 29.76 -34.85
C PHE A 16 5.50 28.95 -34.82
N THR A 17 6.38 29.33 -33.89
CA THR A 17 7.58 28.59 -33.53
C THR A 17 7.56 28.39 -32.01
N PRO A 18 7.47 27.15 -31.51
CA PRO A 18 7.34 26.91 -30.07
C PRO A 18 8.65 27.25 -29.35
N SER A 19 8.57 27.48 -28.04
CA SER A 19 9.72 27.71 -27.14
C SER A 19 9.82 26.68 -26.01
N TYR A 20 8.79 25.85 -25.86
CA TYR A 20 8.64 24.82 -24.83
C TYR A 20 7.90 23.60 -25.40
N PHE A 21 8.07 22.45 -24.77
CA PHE A 21 7.26 21.26 -24.99
C PHE A 21 6.36 21.05 -23.76
N CYS A 22 5.04 20.96 -23.96
CA CYS A 22 4.06 20.78 -22.90
C CYS A 22 3.47 19.37 -22.92
N VAL A 23 3.46 18.73 -21.76
CA VAL A 23 2.84 17.40 -21.58
C VAL A 23 1.48 17.55 -20.92
N HIS A 24 0.52 16.82 -21.46
CA HIS A 24 -0.88 16.76 -21.06
C HIS A 24 -1.32 15.33 -20.77
N SER A 25 -2.50 15.16 -20.17
CA SER A 25 -3.23 13.90 -20.14
C SER A 25 -4.69 14.09 -20.53
N THR A 26 -5.26 13.12 -21.23
CA THR A 26 -6.49 13.34 -21.99
C THR A 26 -7.78 13.48 -21.18
N ALA A 27 -7.77 13.21 -19.87
CA ALA A 27 -8.97 13.13 -19.03
C ALA A 27 -10.06 12.18 -19.58
N ASN A 28 -9.66 11.21 -20.41
CA ASN A 28 -10.55 10.26 -21.07
C ASN A 28 -10.06 8.82 -20.87
N PRO A 29 -10.31 8.22 -19.68
CA PRO A 29 -9.80 6.90 -19.34
C PRO A 29 -10.20 5.82 -20.35
N GLY A 30 -9.21 5.07 -20.85
CA GLY A 30 -9.41 3.95 -21.77
C GLY A 30 -9.49 4.33 -23.26
N ALA A 31 -9.58 5.62 -23.59
CA ALA A 31 -9.51 6.06 -24.99
C ALA A 31 -8.08 5.96 -25.54
N THR A 32 -7.96 5.45 -26.76
CA THR A 32 -6.67 5.26 -27.45
C THR A 32 -6.25 6.51 -28.22
N ALA A 33 -4.98 6.58 -28.61
CA ALA A 33 -4.44 7.62 -29.48
C ALA A 33 -5.22 7.69 -30.80
N ALA A 34 -5.60 6.52 -31.34
CA ALA A 34 -6.45 6.43 -32.52
C ALA A 34 -7.86 6.98 -32.31
N ASN A 35 -8.46 6.84 -31.12
CA ASN A 35 -9.75 7.46 -30.81
C ASN A 35 -9.64 8.98 -30.81
N HIS A 36 -8.62 9.55 -30.16
CA HIS A 36 -8.38 10.99 -30.13
C HIS A 36 -8.11 11.55 -31.53
N ALA A 37 -7.23 10.92 -32.32
CA ALA A 37 -6.99 11.34 -33.71
C ALA A 37 -8.28 11.31 -34.57
N SER A 38 -9.17 10.34 -34.34
CA SER A 38 -10.44 10.24 -35.08
C SER A 38 -11.50 11.25 -34.61
N LEU A 39 -11.44 11.70 -33.36
CA LEU A 39 -12.22 12.84 -32.88
C LEU A 39 -11.69 14.14 -33.49
N TRP A 40 -10.37 14.32 -33.48
CA TRP A 40 -9.71 15.55 -33.92
C TRP A 40 -9.81 15.80 -35.42
N SER A 41 -10.02 14.76 -36.22
CA SER A 41 -10.29 14.86 -37.66
C SER A 41 -11.63 15.50 -38.01
N ARG A 42 -12.47 15.83 -37.01
CA ARG A 42 -13.80 16.42 -37.19
C ARG A 42 -13.77 17.91 -36.86
N ASP A 43 -12.72 18.60 -37.33
CA ASP A 43 -12.46 20.02 -37.06
C ASP A 43 -12.48 20.38 -35.57
N TYR A 44 -12.00 19.46 -34.72
CA TYR A 44 -11.99 19.68 -33.28
C TYR A 44 -11.01 20.81 -32.91
N PRO A 45 -11.46 21.90 -32.28
CA PRO A 45 -10.64 23.10 -32.11
C PRO A 45 -9.48 22.92 -31.12
N TYR A 46 -9.59 21.94 -30.22
CA TYR A 46 -8.60 21.65 -29.17
C TYR A 46 -7.75 20.43 -29.50
N ALA A 47 -7.56 20.11 -30.79
CA ALA A 47 -6.56 19.12 -31.21
C ALA A 47 -5.14 19.63 -30.87
N VAL A 48 -4.25 18.73 -30.47
CA VAL A 48 -2.84 19.02 -30.17
C VAL A 48 -1.90 18.41 -31.19
N HIS A 49 -0.61 18.72 -31.11
CA HIS A 49 0.41 18.24 -32.04
C HIS A 49 0.56 16.72 -32.01
N LEU A 50 0.56 16.14 -30.82
CA LEU A 50 0.87 14.73 -30.60
C LEU A 50 -0.11 14.10 -29.63
N VAL A 51 -0.43 12.82 -29.85
CA VAL A 51 -1.14 11.98 -28.88
C VAL A 51 -0.48 10.61 -28.80
N SER A 52 -0.33 10.08 -27.59
CA SER A 52 0.25 8.75 -27.37
C SER A 52 -0.57 7.91 -26.40
N ASP A 53 -0.60 6.61 -26.65
CA ASP A 53 -1.14 5.60 -25.74
C ASP A 53 -0.13 4.46 -25.51
N TRP A 54 -0.59 3.34 -24.96
CA TRP A 54 0.21 2.15 -24.66
C TRP A 54 0.57 1.29 -25.89
N LYS A 55 0.22 1.73 -27.10
CA LYS A 55 0.47 1.02 -28.36
C LYS A 55 1.27 1.89 -29.33
N GLU A 56 0.96 3.18 -29.41
CA GLU A 56 1.54 4.06 -30.41
C GLU A 56 1.51 5.55 -30.03
N ALA A 57 2.25 6.35 -30.80
CA ALA A 57 2.19 7.79 -30.79
C ALA A 57 1.90 8.32 -32.19
N LEU A 58 1.03 9.33 -32.28
CA LEU A 58 0.52 9.89 -33.53
C LEU A 58 0.81 11.40 -33.60
N HIS A 59 1.34 11.86 -34.74
CA HIS A 59 1.49 13.29 -35.07
C HIS A 59 0.23 13.76 -35.80
N THR A 60 -0.56 14.62 -35.13
CA THR A 60 -1.95 14.93 -35.49
C THR A 60 -2.18 16.34 -36.00
N VAL A 61 -1.35 17.30 -35.59
CA VAL A 61 -1.36 18.69 -36.06
C VAL A 61 0.07 19.08 -36.45
N PRO A 62 0.31 19.75 -37.61
CA PRO A 62 1.67 20.09 -38.03
C PRO A 62 2.41 20.92 -36.97
N TYR A 63 3.68 20.60 -36.72
CA TYR A 63 4.50 21.24 -35.67
C TYR A 63 4.64 22.77 -35.77
N ASN A 64 4.37 23.37 -36.93
CA ASN A 64 4.42 24.82 -37.15
C ASN A 64 3.06 25.53 -37.00
N ARG A 65 2.04 24.84 -36.47
CA ARG A 65 0.67 25.36 -36.27
C ARG A 65 0.35 25.45 -34.79
N VAL A 66 -0.31 26.54 -34.34
CA VAL A 66 -0.68 26.67 -32.93
C VAL A 66 -1.77 25.66 -32.58
N CYS A 67 -1.67 25.04 -31.42
CA CYS A 67 -2.78 24.30 -30.82
C CYS A 67 -3.34 25.10 -29.64
N TRP A 68 -4.67 25.11 -29.45
CA TRP A 68 -5.29 25.75 -28.30
C TRP A 68 -5.28 24.78 -27.11
N GLN A 69 -4.17 24.73 -26.38
CA GLN A 69 -3.85 23.65 -25.44
C GLN A 69 -3.42 24.10 -24.04
N VAL A 70 -3.01 25.36 -23.84
CA VAL A 70 -2.49 25.86 -22.55
C VAL A 70 -2.94 27.30 -22.23
N GLY A 71 -4.11 27.72 -22.71
CA GLY A 71 -4.63 29.07 -22.47
C GLY A 71 -3.77 30.15 -23.14
N ASN A 72 -3.37 31.18 -22.39
CA ASN A 72 -2.60 32.31 -22.93
C ASN A 72 -1.21 31.89 -23.47
N GLY A 73 -0.71 30.72 -23.08
CA GLY A 73 0.56 30.17 -23.51
C GLY A 73 0.55 29.47 -24.88
N ASN A 74 -0.59 29.41 -25.60
CA ASN A 74 -0.74 28.57 -26.80
C ASN A 74 0.37 28.78 -27.85
N ARG A 75 0.82 30.02 -28.06
CA ARG A 75 1.90 30.36 -29.01
C ARG A 75 3.31 30.03 -28.51
N MET A 76 3.45 29.39 -27.36
CA MET A 76 4.73 29.09 -26.74
C MET A 76 5.07 27.59 -26.76
N VAL A 77 4.11 26.70 -27.06
CA VAL A 77 4.26 25.26 -26.80
C VAL A 77 3.94 24.37 -28.01
N GLU A 78 4.80 23.38 -28.23
CA GLU A 78 4.40 22.11 -28.86
C GLU A 78 3.86 21.18 -27.77
N GLY A 79 2.82 20.37 -28.06
CA GLY A 79 2.14 19.58 -27.02
C GLY A 79 1.96 18.09 -27.31
N LEU A 80 2.02 17.27 -26.26
CA LEU A 80 1.65 15.86 -26.26
C LEU A 80 0.51 15.59 -25.28
N GLU A 81 -0.55 14.97 -25.76
CA GLU A 81 -1.60 14.35 -24.95
C GLU A 81 -1.28 12.88 -24.64
N ILE A 82 -1.13 12.54 -23.36
CA ILE A 82 -0.97 11.15 -22.91
C ILE A 82 -2.36 10.57 -22.64
N CYS A 83 -2.73 9.52 -23.37
CA CYS A 83 -3.97 8.78 -23.13
C CYS A 83 -3.97 8.12 -21.75
N GLU A 84 -5.09 8.24 -21.04
CA GLU A 84 -5.21 7.73 -19.69
C GLU A 84 -5.53 6.23 -19.65
N ALA A 85 -4.57 5.43 -19.20
CA ALA A 85 -4.74 3.99 -19.02
C ALA A 85 -5.70 3.66 -17.87
N THR A 86 -6.34 2.48 -17.97
CA THR A 86 -7.25 1.90 -16.97
C THR A 86 -6.64 0.70 -16.23
N ASN A 87 -5.44 0.27 -16.60
CA ASN A 87 -4.68 -0.81 -15.95
C ASN A 87 -3.18 -0.48 -15.91
N ARG A 88 -2.45 -1.17 -15.02
CA ARG A 88 -1.04 -0.90 -14.71
C ARG A 88 -0.11 -1.16 -15.90
N ASP A 89 -0.37 -2.20 -16.68
CA ASP A 89 0.48 -2.59 -17.81
C ASP A 89 0.39 -1.57 -18.95
N ASP A 90 -0.81 -1.07 -19.22
CA ASP A 90 -1.03 -0.01 -20.19
C ASP A 90 -0.44 1.32 -19.71
N PHE A 91 -0.55 1.63 -18.41
CA PHE A 91 0.12 2.79 -17.84
C PHE A 91 1.64 2.72 -18.07
N ALA A 92 2.27 1.62 -17.68
CA ALA A 92 3.72 1.44 -17.81
C ALA A 92 4.19 1.55 -19.27
N ARG A 93 3.51 0.88 -20.20
CA ARG A 93 3.83 0.98 -21.64
C ARG A 93 3.61 2.38 -22.19
N GLY A 94 2.49 3.02 -21.83
CA GLY A 94 2.13 4.34 -22.30
C GLY A 94 3.11 5.42 -21.85
N ILE A 95 3.59 5.34 -20.61
CA ILE A 95 4.60 6.28 -20.07
C ILE A 95 5.94 6.15 -20.82
N ILE A 96 6.39 4.94 -21.10
CA ILE A 96 7.62 4.71 -21.88
C ILE A 96 7.50 5.30 -23.29
N ILE A 97 6.38 5.07 -23.97
CA ILE A 97 6.11 5.62 -25.31
C ILE A 97 6.07 7.15 -25.25
N ALA A 98 5.30 7.72 -24.33
CA ALA A 98 5.18 9.17 -24.15
C ALA A 98 6.56 9.82 -23.89
N ALA A 99 7.37 9.24 -23.01
CA ALA A 99 8.69 9.77 -22.72
C ALA A 99 9.64 9.69 -23.94
N ALA A 100 9.55 8.62 -24.74
CA ALA A 100 10.29 8.51 -25.99
C ALA A 100 9.88 9.58 -27.02
N VAL A 101 8.57 9.87 -27.13
CA VAL A 101 8.04 10.95 -27.98
C VAL A 101 8.62 12.30 -27.56
N VAL A 102 8.49 12.64 -26.27
CA VAL A 102 9.01 13.91 -25.74
C VAL A 102 10.50 14.04 -26.03
N ARG A 103 11.30 12.98 -25.77
CA ARG A 103 12.74 12.97 -26.02
C ARG A 103 13.07 13.19 -27.50
N GLU A 104 12.37 12.52 -28.40
CA GLU A 104 12.53 12.69 -29.85
C GLU A 104 12.27 14.14 -30.26
N ARG A 105 11.23 14.77 -29.71
CA ARG A 105 10.85 16.15 -30.03
C ARG A 105 11.78 17.19 -29.43
N LEU A 106 12.22 17.02 -28.18
CA LEU A 106 13.26 17.88 -27.60
C LEU A 106 14.54 17.84 -28.44
N ASN A 107 14.98 16.65 -28.86
CA ASN A 107 16.14 16.49 -29.73
C ASN A 107 15.95 17.17 -31.09
N ALA A 108 14.77 17.08 -31.70
CA ALA A 108 14.47 17.72 -32.97
C ALA A 108 14.55 19.26 -32.91
N HIS A 109 14.30 19.85 -31.73
CA HIS A 109 14.46 21.29 -31.49
C HIS A 109 15.84 21.69 -30.96
N GLY A 110 16.70 20.73 -30.61
CA GLY A 110 17.96 21.01 -29.88
C GLY A 110 17.73 21.53 -28.46
N TRP A 111 16.63 21.14 -27.81
CA TRP A 111 16.24 21.62 -26.49
C TRP A 111 16.70 20.71 -25.35
N GLY A 112 17.02 21.34 -24.22
CA GLY A 112 17.24 20.66 -22.94
C GLY A 112 15.95 20.47 -22.14
N MET A 113 16.10 19.80 -20.99
CA MET A 113 15.00 19.54 -20.05
C MET A 113 14.42 20.79 -19.39
N ASP A 114 15.07 21.95 -19.53
CA ASP A 114 14.56 23.27 -19.12
C ASP A 114 13.38 23.72 -19.99
N ARG A 115 13.22 23.13 -21.18
CA ARG A 115 12.11 23.40 -22.10
C ARG A 115 10.93 22.44 -21.99
N LEU A 116 11.05 21.39 -21.17
CA LEU A 116 9.94 20.48 -20.87
C LEU A 116 9.11 21.00 -19.70
N ILE A 117 7.81 21.19 -19.94
CA ILE A 117 6.83 21.62 -18.93
C ILE A 117 5.58 20.73 -18.97
N ASN A 118 4.72 20.86 -17.97
CA ASN A 118 3.37 20.29 -17.97
C ASN A 118 2.31 21.43 -17.98
N HIS A 119 1.04 21.06 -18.11
CA HIS A 119 -0.06 22.03 -18.19
C HIS A 119 -0.15 22.89 -16.92
N ASP A 120 0.10 22.34 -15.72
CA ASP A 120 0.09 23.12 -14.48
C ASP A 120 1.19 24.21 -14.43
N ILE A 121 2.37 23.91 -14.96
CA ILE A 121 3.44 24.91 -15.12
C ILE A 121 3.02 25.99 -16.13
N ALA A 122 2.40 25.59 -17.25
CA ALA A 122 1.90 26.53 -18.26
C ALA A 122 0.78 27.43 -17.69
N ARG A 123 -0.16 26.85 -16.93
CA ARG A 123 -1.20 27.53 -16.16
C ARG A 123 -0.59 28.60 -15.26
N SER A 124 0.39 28.21 -14.44
CA SER A 124 1.06 29.12 -13.52
C SER A 124 1.84 30.23 -14.22
N ARG A 125 2.44 29.93 -15.38
CA ARG A 125 3.31 30.85 -16.11
C ARG A 125 2.55 31.88 -16.93
N TRP A 126 1.45 31.48 -17.57
CA TRP A 126 0.76 32.30 -18.57
C TRP A 126 -0.73 32.55 -18.25
N GLY A 127 -1.36 31.73 -17.41
CA GLY A 127 -2.79 31.82 -17.11
C GLY A 127 -3.69 31.53 -18.32
N GLY A 128 -4.99 31.81 -18.19
CA GLY A 128 -5.98 31.54 -19.22
C GLY A 128 -6.41 30.07 -19.33
N THR A 129 -6.07 29.26 -18.33
CA THR A 129 -6.48 27.87 -18.11
C THR A 129 -6.49 27.63 -16.61
N ASP A 130 -7.23 26.63 -16.12
CA ASP A 130 -7.23 26.14 -14.74
C ASP A 130 -6.80 24.66 -14.65
N HIS A 131 -6.43 24.06 -15.78
CA HIS A 131 -6.01 22.69 -15.88
C HIS A 131 -4.65 22.42 -15.21
N THR A 132 -4.49 21.20 -14.69
CA THR A 132 -3.30 20.76 -13.93
C THR A 132 -2.73 19.42 -14.42
N ASP A 133 -3.19 18.92 -15.57
CA ASP A 133 -2.69 17.68 -16.18
C ASP A 133 -1.17 17.76 -16.52
N PRO A 134 -0.45 16.62 -16.49
CA PRO A 134 -0.90 15.26 -16.20
C PRO A 134 -0.80 14.87 -14.72
N ILE A 135 -0.67 15.83 -13.79
CA ILE A 135 -0.37 15.56 -12.37
C ILE A 135 -1.41 14.61 -11.74
N PRO A 136 -2.75 14.83 -11.90
CA PRO A 136 -3.74 13.90 -11.34
C PRO A 136 -3.65 12.49 -11.92
N TYR A 137 -3.39 12.36 -13.23
CA TYR A 137 -3.24 11.06 -13.88
C TYR A 137 -2.03 10.30 -13.35
N PHE A 138 -0.87 10.96 -13.23
CA PHE A 138 0.33 10.34 -12.67
C PHE A 138 0.13 9.94 -11.20
N THR A 139 -0.50 10.81 -10.41
CA THR A 139 -0.80 10.55 -8.99
C THR A 139 -1.65 9.29 -8.83
N ARG A 140 -2.63 9.04 -9.71
CA ARG A 140 -3.47 7.82 -9.70
C ARG A 140 -2.65 6.52 -9.78
N TRP A 141 -1.46 6.57 -10.37
CA TRP A 141 -0.58 5.42 -10.57
C TRP A 141 0.61 5.37 -9.60
N GLY A 142 0.67 6.30 -8.64
CA GLY A 142 1.83 6.46 -7.76
C GLY A 142 3.09 6.91 -8.52
N TYR A 143 2.90 7.65 -9.62
CA TYR A 143 3.96 8.21 -10.44
C TYR A 143 4.01 9.73 -10.28
N THR A 144 5.17 10.34 -10.50
CA THR A 144 5.35 11.79 -10.35
C THR A 144 5.84 12.44 -11.65
N TRP A 145 5.62 13.76 -11.75
CA TRP A 145 6.16 14.54 -12.86
C TRP A 145 7.69 14.44 -12.94
N ASP A 146 8.38 14.42 -11.81
CA ASP A 146 9.84 14.30 -11.78
C ASP A 146 10.32 12.93 -12.27
N GLN A 147 9.62 11.84 -11.93
CA GLN A 147 9.91 10.52 -12.48
C GLN A 147 9.77 10.50 -14.01
N PHE A 148 8.69 11.11 -14.53
CA PHE A 148 8.51 11.26 -15.98
C PHE A 148 9.64 12.07 -16.63
N ARG A 149 10.01 13.23 -16.04
CA ARG A 149 11.14 14.04 -16.53
C ARG A 149 12.45 13.25 -16.54
N ASN A 150 12.69 12.43 -15.50
CA ASN A 150 13.88 11.60 -15.42
C ASN A 150 13.89 10.52 -16.51
N LEU A 151 12.75 9.89 -16.79
CA LEU A 151 12.61 8.92 -17.87
C LEU A 151 12.81 9.56 -19.25
N VAL A 152 12.33 10.79 -19.47
CA VAL A 152 12.61 11.54 -20.70
C VAL A 152 14.12 11.79 -20.83
N ALA A 153 14.77 12.27 -19.77
CA ALA A 153 16.17 12.66 -19.79
C ALA A 153 17.13 11.47 -19.97
N THR A 154 16.86 10.35 -19.30
CA THR A 154 17.78 9.20 -19.24
C THR A 154 17.41 8.09 -20.24
N GLY A 155 16.15 8.05 -20.69
CA GLY A 155 15.61 6.92 -21.44
C GLY A 155 15.45 5.64 -20.63
N LYS A 156 15.61 5.72 -19.30
CA LYS A 156 15.48 4.61 -18.38
C LYS A 156 14.41 4.97 -17.36
N GLU A 157 13.53 4.02 -17.05
CA GLU A 157 12.69 4.19 -15.86
C GLU A 157 13.63 4.41 -14.66
N PRO A 158 13.29 5.30 -13.72
CA PRO A 158 14.06 5.40 -12.50
C PRO A 158 14.18 3.99 -11.92
N GLU A 159 15.37 3.61 -11.48
CA GLU A 159 15.56 2.37 -10.75
C GLU A 159 14.64 2.43 -9.52
N THR A 160 13.45 1.85 -9.64
CA THR A 160 12.59 1.64 -8.50
C THR A 160 13.38 0.71 -7.61
N MET A 161 13.62 1.10 -6.36
CA MET A 161 14.17 0.18 -5.36
C MET A 161 13.43 -1.14 -5.52
N THR A 162 14.16 -2.16 -5.95
CA THR A 162 13.59 -3.48 -6.10
C THR A 162 13.11 -3.92 -4.72
N PRO A 163 12.19 -4.89 -4.62
CA PRO A 163 11.92 -5.55 -3.35
C PRO A 163 13.22 -5.97 -2.63
N GLN A 164 14.29 -6.29 -3.39
CA GLN A 164 15.60 -6.58 -2.85
C GLN A 164 16.36 -5.35 -2.32
N ASP A 165 16.24 -4.19 -2.96
CA ASP A 165 16.84 -2.94 -2.48
C ASP A 165 16.13 -2.43 -1.22
N VAL A 166 14.80 -2.64 -1.11
CA VAL A 166 14.04 -2.42 0.13
C VAL A 166 14.47 -3.43 1.19
N TRP A 167 14.64 -4.69 0.82
CA TRP A 167 15.10 -5.75 1.72
C TRP A 167 16.50 -5.48 2.29
N ASN A 168 17.36 -4.88 1.49
CA ASN A 168 18.74 -4.53 1.83
C ASN A 168 18.87 -3.12 2.44
N ALA A 169 17.80 -2.33 2.47
CA ALA A 169 17.85 -0.96 3.01
C ALA A 169 18.15 -1.01 4.51
N GLY A 170 19.18 -0.27 4.91
CA GLY A 170 19.50 -0.03 6.32
C GLY A 170 18.46 0.90 6.92
N ILE A 171 17.62 0.36 7.80
CA ILE A 171 16.78 1.19 8.68
C ILE A 171 17.56 1.33 9.97
N GLY A 172 18.11 2.52 10.22
CA GLY A 172 18.85 2.74 11.45
C GLY A 172 17.97 2.55 12.69
N GLN A 173 18.61 2.26 13.81
CA GLN A 173 17.97 1.87 15.06
C GLN A 173 16.95 2.93 15.53
N GLU A 174 15.79 2.50 16.03
CA GLU A 174 14.71 3.37 16.55
C GLU A 174 14.12 4.37 15.53
N GLY A 175 14.33 4.14 14.23
CA GLY A 175 13.81 5.01 13.17
C GLY A 175 14.73 6.19 12.81
N GLU A 176 15.94 6.24 13.36
CA GLU A 176 16.96 7.25 13.01
C GLU A 176 17.85 6.74 11.87
N TYR A 177 17.78 7.38 10.69
CA TYR A 177 18.60 7.05 9.53
C TYR A 177 20.11 7.23 9.80
N GLY A 178 20.94 6.21 9.54
CA GLY A 178 22.40 6.28 9.69
C GLY A 178 22.95 5.80 11.03
N LYS A 179 22.10 5.38 11.98
CA LYS A 179 22.51 4.91 13.32
C LYS A 179 22.46 3.39 13.38
N ASN A 180 23.63 2.74 13.41
CA ASN A 180 23.75 1.28 13.45
C ASN A 180 22.92 0.59 12.36
N ASP A 181 22.96 1.12 11.13
CA ASP A 181 22.19 0.63 9.98
C ASP A 181 22.36 -0.89 9.82
N ILE A 182 21.30 -1.64 10.10
CA ILE A 182 21.20 -3.05 9.77
C ILE A 182 20.06 -3.24 8.78
N GLU A 183 20.23 -4.23 7.91
CA GLU A 183 19.30 -4.51 6.83
C GLU A 183 17.90 -4.77 7.40
N ALA A 184 16.87 -4.22 6.76
CA ALA A 184 15.48 -4.31 7.22
C ALA A 184 15.02 -5.75 7.53
N TRP A 185 15.55 -6.73 6.80
CA TRP A 185 15.26 -8.15 7.06
C TRP A 185 15.79 -8.65 8.41
N LYS A 186 16.91 -8.12 8.90
CA LYS A 186 17.44 -8.48 10.23
C LYS A 186 16.52 -7.96 11.32
N HIS A 187 15.94 -6.77 11.16
CA HIS A 187 14.90 -6.26 12.07
C HIS A 187 13.64 -7.13 12.05
N LEU A 188 13.14 -7.50 10.87
CA LEU A 188 12.05 -8.47 10.73
C LEU A 188 12.38 -9.81 11.39
N SER A 189 13.64 -10.26 11.26
CA SER A 189 14.12 -11.48 11.91
C SER A 189 14.14 -11.37 13.44
N PHE A 190 14.38 -10.19 14.01
CA PHE A 190 14.28 -9.96 15.46
C PHE A 190 12.84 -9.95 15.95
N THR A 191 11.92 -9.33 15.22
CA THR A 191 10.47 -9.44 15.51
C THR A 191 10.00 -10.90 15.42
N HIS A 192 10.52 -11.66 14.46
CA HIS A 192 10.28 -13.09 14.35
C HIS A 192 10.93 -13.87 15.50
N TRP A 193 12.13 -13.49 15.94
CA TRP A 193 12.83 -14.07 17.09
C TRP A 193 12.04 -13.91 18.38
N ASP A 194 11.43 -12.75 18.62
CA ASP A 194 10.56 -12.54 19.78
C ASP A 194 9.32 -13.44 19.74
N THR A 195 8.78 -13.70 18.55
CA THR A 195 7.69 -14.67 18.34
C THR A 195 8.16 -16.11 18.58
N ALA A 196 9.36 -16.47 18.12
CA ALA A 196 9.97 -17.77 18.34
C ALA A 196 10.35 -17.99 19.83
N ARG A 197 10.78 -16.94 20.54
CA ARG A 197 11.05 -16.96 21.97
C ARG A 197 9.77 -17.14 22.77
N LEU A 198 8.67 -16.48 22.38
CA LEU A 198 7.35 -16.69 22.98
C LEU A 198 6.89 -18.14 22.78
N PHE A 199 7.04 -18.68 21.57
CA PHE A 199 6.74 -20.08 21.29
C PHE A 199 7.62 -21.05 22.10
N ALA A 200 8.92 -20.78 22.21
CA ALA A 200 9.84 -21.57 23.03
C ALA A 200 9.45 -21.57 24.51
N ILE A 201 9.02 -20.42 25.07
CA ILE A 201 8.50 -20.32 26.44
C ILE A 201 7.24 -21.15 26.60
N LEU A 202 6.28 -21.05 25.67
CA LEU A 202 5.02 -21.81 25.74
C LEU A 202 5.22 -23.33 25.55
N GLY A 203 6.27 -23.72 24.83
CA GLY A 203 6.67 -25.11 24.60
C GLY A 203 7.63 -25.69 25.66
N ARG A 204 7.98 -24.94 26.70
CA ARG A 204 8.82 -25.45 27.80
C ARG A 204 8.12 -26.58 28.53
N THR A 205 8.83 -27.70 28.71
CA THR A 205 8.35 -28.88 29.45
C THR A 205 8.95 -28.99 30.85
N ASP A 206 9.89 -28.11 31.19
CA ASP A 206 10.44 -28.01 32.54
C ASP A 206 9.52 -27.16 33.43
N ASP A 207 9.38 -27.58 34.68
CA ASP A 207 8.48 -26.98 35.65
C ASP A 207 9.12 -25.84 36.45
N ALA A 208 10.14 -25.19 35.89
CA ALA A 208 10.99 -24.24 36.59
C ALA A 208 11.66 -24.81 37.87
N GLY A 209 11.78 -26.14 37.98
CA GLY A 209 12.53 -26.81 39.05
C GLY A 209 11.75 -27.07 40.33
N THR A 210 10.41 -26.96 40.32
CA THR A 210 9.56 -27.19 41.50
C THR A 210 9.06 -28.62 41.64
N GLY A 211 9.18 -29.47 40.61
CA GLY A 211 9.06 -30.93 40.71
C GLY A 211 7.64 -31.48 40.95
N ASP A 212 6.57 -30.74 40.67
CA ASP A 212 5.19 -31.17 40.94
C ASP A 212 4.47 -31.91 39.78
N GLY A 213 5.18 -32.07 38.65
CA GLY A 213 5.07 -33.25 37.79
C GLY A 213 3.68 -33.64 37.27
N THR A 214 3.06 -32.81 36.43
CA THR A 214 1.92 -33.27 35.63
C THR A 214 2.18 -33.05 34.13
N ASN A 215 3.12 -33.86 33.62
CA ASN A 215 3.64 -33.98 32.25
C ASN A 215 2.94 -33.19 31.13
N GLY A 216 3.73 -32.40 30.40
CA GLY A 216 3.35 -31.64 29.22
C GLY A 216 4.08 -30.30 29.16
N ASP A 217 4.13 -29.65 28.00
CA ASP A 217 4.59 -28.27 27.92
C ASP A 217 3.66 -27.31 28.68
N ILE A 218 4.11 -26.08 28.95
CA ILE A 218 3.34 -25.06 29.67
C ILE A 218 1.95 -24.88 29.05
N TYR A 219 1.85 -24.90 27.72
CA TYR A 219 0.58 -24.86 27.02
C TYR A 219 -0.35 -26.04 27.39
N THR A 220 0.17 -27.27 27.32
CA THR A 220 -0.54 -28.50 27.68
C THR A 220 -0.97 -28.52 29.15
N ARG A 221 -0.11 -28.01 30.04
CA ARG A 221 -0.41 -27.89 31.48
C ARG A 221 -1.54 -26.90 31.74
N VAL A 222 -1.56 -25.74 31.08
CA VAL A 222 -2.66 -24.76 31.19
C VAL A 222 -4.00 -25.37 30.73
N VAL A 223 -4.00 -26.10 29.61
CA VAL A 223 -5.19 -26.79 29.11
C VAL A 223 -5.65 -27.90 30.07
N ASN A 224 -4.73 -28.65 30.67
CA ASN A 224 -5.04 -29.69 31.64
C ASN A 224 -5.54 -29.13 32.99
N ILE A 225 -5.05 -27.97 33.43
CA ILE A 225 -5.56 -27.26 34.60
C ILE A 225 -7.03 -26.89 34.38
N ASP A 226 -7.36 -26.32 33.23
CA ASP A 226 -8.75 -25.98 32.89
C ASP A 226 -9.66 -27.23 32.87
N LYS A 227 -9.18 -28.36 32.33
CA LYS A 227 -9.91 -29.63 32.37
C LYS A 227 -10.14 -30.13 33.80
N ARG A 228 -9.11 -30.12 34.65
CA ARG A 228 -9.21 -30.56 36.06
C ARG A 228 -10.15 -29.65 36.87
N VAL A 229 -10.13 -28.34 36.62
CA VAL A 229 -11.08 -27.40 37.24
C VAL A 229 -12.52 -27.78 36.88
N ARG A 230 -12.79 -28.13 35.61
CA ARG A 230 -14.11 -28.60 35.18
C ARG A 230 -14.52 -29.92 35.83
N GLU A 231 -13.61 -30.89 35.95
CA GLU A 231 -13.87 -32.19 36.61
C GLU A 231 -14.11 -32.04 38.12
N MET A 232 -13.36 -31.17 38.80
CA MET A 232 -13.58 -30.82 40.20
C MET A 232 -14.97 -30.21 40.42
N SER A 233 -15.40 -29.30 39.53
CA SER A 233 -16.76 -28.74 39.57
C SER A 233 -17.83 -29.82 39.50
N ALA A 234 -17.66 -30.83 38.64
CA ALA A 234 -18.62 -31.93 38.50
C ALA A 234 -18.69 -32.82 39.75
N THR A 235 -17.55 -33.08 40.40
CA THR A 235 -17.50 -33.88 41.64
C THR A 235 -18.16 -33.14 42.81
N ILE A 236 -17.96 -31.82 42.91
CA ILE A 236 -18.65 -30.98 43.91
C ILE A 236 -20.16 -31.06 43.72
N THR A 237 -20.66 -30.97 42.49
CA THR A 237 -22.09 -31.13 42.18
C THR A 237 -22.62 -32.51 42.60
N ALA A 238 -21.87 -33.58 42.32
CA ALA A 238 -22.26 -34.94 42.71
C ALA A 238 -22.28 -35.14 44.23
N GLN A 239 -21.31 -34.57 44.95
CA GLN A 239 -21.27 -34.59 46.41
C GLN A 239 -22.47 -33.84 47.02
N ALA A 240 -22.83 -32.67 46.47
CA ALA A 240 -24.00 -31.92 46.90
C ALA A 240 -25.29 -32.75 46.77
N ALA A 241 -25.48 -33.45 45.65
CA ALA A 241 -26.65 -34.33 45.43
C ALA A 241 -26.67 -35.54 46.38
N ALA A 242 -25.50 -36.13 46.68
CA ALA A 242 -25.39 -37.24 47.62
C ALA A 242 -25.75 -36.83 49.05
N ILE A 243 -25.31 -35.64 49.48
CA ILE A 243 -25.67 -35.05 50.78
C ILE A 243 -27.19 -34.83 50.85
N GLU A 244 -27.81 -34.31 49.79
CA GLU A 244 -29.27 -34.13 49.72
C GLU A 244 -30.03 -35.46 49.85
N ALA A 245 -29.56 -36.51 49.17
CA ALA A 245 -30.17 -37.84 49.23
C ALA A 245 -30.05 -38.50 50.62
N LEU A 246 -28.88 -38.40 51.26
CA LEU A 246 -28.65 -38.88 52.62
C LEU A 246 -29.52 -38.14 53.66
N SER A 247 -29.62 -36.83 53.51
CA SER A 247 -30.49 -35.99 54.35
C SER A 247 -31.95 -36.42 54.28
N LYS A 248 -32.46 -36.81 53.10
CA LYS A 248 -33.83 -37.33 52.94
C LYS A 248 -34.04 -38.72 53.55
N ALA A 249 -33.01 -39.57 53.55
CA ALA A 249 -33.10 -40.97 54.00
C ALA A 249 -33.01 -41.15 55.53
N MET A 250 -32.32 -40.25 56.23
CA MET A 250 -32.05 -40.41 57.68
C MET A 250 -33.10 -39.81 58.61
N GLY A 251 -34.15 -39.14 58.10
CA GLY A 251 -35.27 -38.64 58.92
C GLY A 251 -34.92 -37.54 59.94
N ALA A 252 -33.69 -37.03 59.94
CA ALA A 252 -33.29 -35.84 60.69
C ALA A 252 -33.62 -34.58 59.88
N ASP A 253 -33.88 -33.45 60.56
CA ASP A 253 -34.24 -32.19 59.90
C ASP A 253 -33.15 -31.79 58.88
N PRO A 254 -33.49 -31.75 57.57
CA PRO A 254 -32.55 -31.44 56.52
C PRO A 254 -31.77 -30.14 56.70
N GLN A 255 -32.32 -29.15 57.41
CA GLN A 255 -31.65 -27.85 57.59
C GLN A 255 -30.44 -27.91 58.53
N ASP A 256 -30.51 -28.72 59.60
CA ASP A 256 -29.42 -28.82 60.58
C ASP A 256 -28.21 -29.57 60.02
N ILE A 257 -28.46 -30.57 59.17
CA ILE A 257 -27.42 -31.32 58.48
C ILE A 257 -26.77 -30.44 57.40
N ALA A 258 -27.56 -29.73 56.59
CA ALA A 258 -27.03 -28.82 55.58
C ALA A 258 -26.15 -27.74 56.21
N LYS A 259 -26.54 -27.20 57.36
CA LYS A 259 -25.76 -26.19 58.10
C LYS A 259 -24.44 -26.74 58.64
N THR A 260 -24.46 -27.94 59.22
CA THR A 260 -23.24 -28.60 59.72
C THR A 260 -22.23 -28.86 58.59
N VAL A 261 -22.71 -29.28 57.42
CA VAL A 261 -21.85 -29.49 56.24
C VAL A 261 -21.34 -28.17 55.68
N GLN A 262 -22.20 -27.15 55.56
CA GLN A 262 -21.83 -25.83 55.10
C GLN A 262 -20.72 -25.21 55.97
N ASP A 263 -20.84 -25.33 57.29
CA ASP A 263 -19.86 -24.82 58.25
C ASP A 263 -18.51 -25.56 58.13
N ALA A 264 -18.54 -26.89 57.96
CA ALA A 264 -17.33 -27.69 57.76
C ALA A 264 -16.62 -27.35 56.43
N VAL A 265 -17.37 -27.15 55.34
CA VAL A 265 -16.83 -26.75 54.04
C VAL A 265 -16.27 -25.33 54.11
N LYS A 266 -17.01 -24.38 54.71
CA LYS A 266 -16.57 -23.00 54.86
C LYS A 266 -15.29 -22.90 55.70
N ALA A 267 -15.20 -23.63 56.82
CA ALA A 267 -13.98 -23.68 57.62
C ALA A 267 -12.77 -24.22 56.84
N LYS A 268 -12.98 -25.18 55.93
CA LYS A 268 -11.92 -25.69 55.05
C LYS A 268 -11.52 -24.69 53.96
N LEU A 269 -12.48 -23.96 53.39
CA LEU A 269 -12.21 -22.91 52.41
C LEU A 269 -11.50 -21.71 53.04
N ASP A 270 -11.92 -21.25 54.22
CA ASP A 270 -11.29 -20.15 54.95
C ASP A 270 -9.86 -20.51 55.41
N ALA A 271 -9.57 -21.81 55.60
CA ALA A 271 -8.23 -22.31 55.90
C ALA A 271 -7.32 -22.43 54.66
N LEU A 272 -7.86 -22.39 53.44
CA LEU A 272 -7.09 -22.37 52.21
C LEU A 272 -6.58 -20.94 51.94
N LYS A 273 -5.40 -20.60 52.46
CA LYS A 273 -4.69 -19.37 52.09
C LYS A 273 -4.11 -19.50 50.68
N ILE A 274 -4.81 -18.98 49.67
CA ILE A 274 -4.20 -18.72 48.35
C ILE A 274 -3.33 -17.48 48.51
N THR A 275 -2.02 -17.67 48.61
CA THR A 275 -1.05 -16.57 48.58
C THR A 275 -0.61 -16.40 47.14
N VAL A 276 -1.13 -15.38 46.44
CA VAL A 276 -0.55 -14.93 45.17
C VAL A 276 0.47 -13.85 45.51
N SER A 277 1.72 -14.25 45.68
CA SER A 277 2.83 -13.31 45.69
C SER A 277 3.19 -12.98 44.25
N ALA A 278 2.86 -11.77 43.80
CA ALA A 278 3.53 -11.18 42.65
C ALA A 278 4.89 -10.67 43.13
N GLU A 279 5.95 -11.44 42.91
CA GLU A 279 7.31 -10.89 42.92
C GLU A 279 7.53 -10.19 41.57
N GLY A 280 8.09 -8.99 41.62
CA GLY A 280 8.19 -8.04 40.51
C GLY A 280 9.19 -8.38 39.43
#